data_AF-A0A8J5JHS2-F1
#
_entry.id   AF-A0A8J5JHS2-F1
#
_cell.length_a   1.000
_cell.length_b   1.000
_cell.length_c   1.000
_cell.angle_alpha   90.00
_cell.angle_beta   90.00
_cell.angle_gamma   90.00
#
_symmetry.space_group_name_H-M   'P 1'
#
loop_
_entity.id
_entity.type
_entity.pdbx_description
1 polymer ?
#
loop_
_entity_poly.entity_id
_entity_poly.type
_entity_poly.pdbx_seq_one_letter_code
_entity_poly.pdbx_strand_id
1 'polypeptide(L)'
;MIVPLLHQWTKANALFKPPVINQCRTIELKLTKLWHKAVETSLGKRENNSHIDCGCPRENKIPVLELEFIKAQRTKAEGQGSMQMGSIDYSETKKQIANAKKREQIREREQKKKMKSEEAIQRKEELCQDLGDCSFHSRKVPPINVNATKLSELVDLSLEVLEPPLTTSLTSQELRNLKETPM
;
A
#
# COMPACT_ATOMS: atom_id res chain seq x y z
N MET A 1 -46.31 -9.01 -1.18
CA MET A 1 -44.99 -8.71 -0.56
C MET A 1 -43.84 -8.56 -1.57
N ILE A 2 -44.10 -8.33 -2.87
CA ILE A 2 -43.04 -8.28 -3.92
C ILE A 2 -42.42 -6.88 -4.05
N VAL A 3 -43.19 -5.83 -3.73
CA VAL A 3 -42.78 -4.42 -3.89
C VAL A 3 -41.54 -4.02 -3.07
N PRO A 4 -41.35 -4.46 -1.80
CA PRO A 4 -40.17 -4.07 -1.01
C PRO A 4 -38.87 -4.68 -1.54
N LEU A 5 -38.93 -5.91 -2.06
CA LEU A 5 -37.79 -6.64 -2.62
C LEU A 5 -37.27 -5.96 -3.89
N LEU A 6 -38.19 -5.52 -4.76
CA LEU A 6 -37.82 -4.79 -5.97
C LEU A 6 -37.10 -3.48 -5.61
N HIS A 7 -37.58 -2.73 -4.61
CA HIS A 7 -36.95 -1.48 -4.19
C HIS A 7 -35.53 -1.67 -3.63
N GLN A 8 -35.32 -2.72 -2.81
CA GLN A 8 -33.99 -3.04 -2.30
C GLN A 8 -33.02 -3.48 -3.42
N TRP A 9 -33.53 -4.24 -4.40
CA TRP A 9 -32.75 -4.65 -5.58
C TRP A 9 -32.30 -3.44 -6.40
N THR A 10 -33.20 -2.49 -6.69
CA THR A 10 -32.84 -1.28 -7.46
C THR A 10 -31.83 -0.42 -6.72
N LYS A 11 -31.96 -0.32 -5.38
CA LYS A 11 -31.02 0.43 -4.54
C LYS A 11 -29.63 -0.21 -4.49
N ALA A 12 -29.55 -1.55 -4.45
CA ALA A 12 -28.29 -2.28 -4.51
C ALA A 12 -27.61 -2.11 -5.89
N ASN A 13 -28.38 -2.20 -6.97
CA ASN A 13 -27.85 -2.05 -8.32
C ASN A 13 -27.43 -0.61 -8.67
N ALA A 14 -28.01 0.41 -8.05
CA ALA A 14 -27.57 1.80 -8.22
C ALA A 14 -26.12 2.04 -7.73
N LEU A 15 -25.62 1.19 -6.83
CA LEU A 15 -24.24 1.26 -6.33
C LEU A 15 -23.25 0.44 -7.17
N PHE A 16 -23.76 -0.45 -8.03
CA PHE A 16 -22.92 -1.16 -9.00
C PHE A 16 -22.49 -0.17 -10.08
N LYS A 17 -21.27 0.35 -9.95
CA LYS A 17 -20.59 1.00 -11.06
C LYS A 17 -20.42 -0.05 -12.16
N PRO A 18 -20.85 0.21 -13.40
CA PRO A 18 -20.55 -0.71 -14.48
C PRO A 18 -19.04 -0.92 -14.50
N PRO A 19 -18.57 -2.17 -14.72
CA PRO A 19 -17.14 -2.40 -14.87
C PRO A 19 -16.64 -1.45 -15.94
N VAL A 20 -15.58 -0.71 -15.64
CA VAL A 20 -14.92 0.13 -16.63
C VAL A 20 -14.34 -0.84 -17.65
N ILE A 21 -15.09 -1.10 -18.72
CA ILE A 21 -14.60 -1.81 -19.88
C ILE A 21 -13.60 -0.86 -20.53
N ASN A 22 -12.37 -0.89 -20.03
CA ASN A 22 -11.24 -0.29 -20.71
C ASN A 22 -11.13 -1.00 -22.04
N GLN A 23 -11.70 -0.39 -23.09
CA GLN A 23 -11.60 -0.90 -24.45
C GLN A 23 -10.11 -1.18 -24.72
N CYS A 24 -9.77 -2.45 -24.93
CA CYS A 24 -8.40 -2.98 -24.93
C CYS A 24 -7.39 -2.13 -25.72
N ARG A 25 -7.86 -1.47 -26.80
CA ARG A 25 -7.03 -0.63 -27.67
C ARG A 25 -6.20 0.43 -26.93
N THR A 26 -6.75 1.06 -25.89
CA THR A 26 -6.02 2.14 -25.19
C THR A 26 -4.93 1.58 -24.26
N ILE A 27 -5.13 0.37 -23.73
CA ILE A 27 -4.15 -0.31 -22.88
C ILE A 27 -3.05 -0.92 -23.74
N GLU A 28 -3.40 -1.58 -24.84
CA GLU A 28 -2.44 -2.17 -25.78
C GLU A 28 -1.46 -1.12 -26.31
N LEU A 29 -1.95 0.07 -26.68
CA LEU A 29 -1.11 1.16 -27.18
C LEU A 29 -0.17 1.72 -26.09
N LYS A 30 -0.60 1.72 -24.82
CA LYS A 30 0.27 2.11 -23.69
C LYS A 30 1.31 1.05 -23.38
N LEU A 31 0.93 -0.23 -23.41
CA LEU A 31 1.84 -1.35 -23.17
C LEU A 31 2.91 -1.44 -24.25
N THR A 32 2.55 -1.31 -25.52
CA THR A 32 3.53 -1.28 -26.62
C THR A 32 4.50 -0.11 -26.50
N LYS A 33 4.02 1.10 -26.16
CA LYS A 33 4.90 2.26 -25.91
C LYS A 33 5.88 2.02 -24.75
N LEU A 34 5.39 1.49 -23.64
CA LEU A 34 6.25 1.18 -22.48
C LEU A 34 7.25 0.07 -22.79
N TRP A 35 6.84 -0.94 -23.55
CA TRP A 35 7.70 -2.03 -23.98
C TRP A 35 8.84 -1.53 -24.88
N HIS A 36 8.54 -0.72 -25.89
CA HIS A 36 9.56 -0.11 -26.75
C HIS A 36 10.56 0.71 -25.93
N LYS A 37 10.08 1.53 -24.99
CA LYS A 37 10.96 2.32 -24.11
C LYS A 37 11.86 1.43 -23.24
N ALA A 38 11.34 0.33 -22.72
CA ALA A 38 12.13 -0.62 -21.94
C ALA A 38 13.21 -1.31 -22.79
N VAL A 39 12.88 -1.71 -24.03
CA VAL A 39 13.82 -2.31 -24.99
C VAL A 39 14.92 -1.31 -25.38
N GLU A 40 14.58 -0.05 -25.62
CA GLU A 40 15.58 0.99 -25.93
C GLU A 40 16.52 1.23 -24.75
N THR A 41 15.98 1.23 -23.53
CA THR A 41 16.76 1.38 -22.30
C THR A 41 17.72 0.19 -22.09
N SER A 42 17.27 -1.04 -22.33
CA SER A 42 18.08 -2.25 -22.12
C SER A 42 19.17 -2.43 -23.18
N LEU A 43 18.94 -1.98 -24.41
CA LEU A 43 19.94 -1.98 -25.49
C LEU A 43 21.01 -0.90 -25.30
N GLY A 44 20.98 -0.12 -24.21
CA GLY A 44 21.92 0.98 -23.98
C GLY A 44 21.78 2.10 -25.01
N LYS A 45 20.70 2.08 -25.80
CA LYS A 45 20.34 3.13 -26.74
C LYS A 45 19.73 4.26 -25.92
N ARG A 46 20.56 4.92 -25.12
CA ARG A 46 20.24 6.25 -24.62
C ARG A 46 19.94 7.04 -25.89
N GLU A 47 18.72 7.53 -26.04
CA GLU A 47 18.46 8.63 -26.96
C GLU A 47 19.60 9.60 -26.69
N ASN A 48 20.44 9.82 -27.70
CA ASN A 48 21.44 10.85 -27.66
C ASN A 48 20.62 12.13 -27.60
N ASN A 49 20.15 12.47 -26.40
CA ASN A 49 19.47 13.69 -26.07
C ASN A 49 20.53 14.74 -26.34
N SER A 50 20.45 15.15 -27.59
CA SER A 50 21.12 16.21 -28.27
C SER A 50 21.69 17.15 -27.23
N HIS A 51 23.01 17.13 -27.11
CA HIS A 51 23.71 18.34 -26.75
C HIS A 51 22.98 19.47 -27.47
N ILE A 52 22.46 20.45 -26.72
CA ILE A 52 22.03 21.71 -27.30
C ILE A 52 23.18 22.11 -28.22
N ASP A 53 22.91 22.44 -29.49
CA ASP A 53 23.92 22.80 -30.49
C ASP A 53 24.69 24.05 -30.02
N CYS A 54 25.62 23.83 -29.12
CA CYS A 54 26.58 24.76 -28.55
C CYS A 54 27.78 24.65 -29.49
N GLY A 55 28.26 25.78 -30.02
CA GLY A 55 29.52 25.86 -30.77
C GLY A 55 30.78 25.58 -29.95
N CYS A 56 30.61 24.92 -28.80
CA CYS A 56 31.60 24.68 -27.77
C CYS A 56 32.35 23.38 -28.12
N PRO A 57 33.70 23.34 -27.98
CA PRO A 57 34.45 22.13 -28.24
C PRO A 57 33.96 20.99 -27.33
N ARG A 58 34.04 19.75 -27.82
CA ARG A 58 33.44 18.56 -27.18
C ARG A 58 33.86 18.39 -25.73
N GLU A 59 35.11 18.75 -25.40
CA GLU A 59 35.70 18.66 -24.06
C GLU A 59 35.02 19.61 -23.06
N ASN A 60 34.40 20.69 -23.53
CA ASN A 60 33.71 21.68 -22.70
C ASN A 60 32.18 21.55 -22.73
N LYS A 61 31.64 20.48 -23.34
CA LYS A 61 30.18 20.28 -23.39
C LYS A 61 29.70 19.68 -22.09
N ILE A 62 28.96 20.48 -21.32
CA ILE A 62 28.28 20.03 -20.10
C ILE A 62 27.19 19.01 -20.49
N PRO A 63 27.16 17.81 -19.89
CA PRO A 63 26.08 16.85 -20.07
C PRO A 63 24.72 17.47 -19.71
N VAL A 64 23.66 17.12 -20.45
CA VAL A 64 22.31 17.69 -20.24
C VAL A 64 21.82 17.53 -18.79
N LEU A 65 22.12 16.38 -18.17
CA LEU A 65 21.78 16.11 -16.76
C LEU A 65 22.45 17.09 -15.79
N GLU A 66 23.69 17.47 -16.06
CA GLU A 66 24.44 18.41 -15.22
C GLU A 66 23.96 19.86 -15.45
N LEU A 67 23.56 20.18 -16.68
CA LEU A 67 22.95 21.48 -17.00
C LEU A 67 21.58 21.66 -16.34
N GLU A 68 20.76 20.61 -16.29
CA GLU A 68 19.50 20.57 -15.53
C GLU A 68 19.74 20.71 -14.02
N PHE A 69 20.76 20.05 -13.49
CA PHE A 69 21.15 20.19 -12.09
C PHE A 69 21.58 21.62 -11.75
N ILE A 70 22.41 22.26 -12.59
CA ILE A 70 22.84 23.66 -12.40
C ILE A 70 21.64 24.60 -12.47
N LYS A 71 20.71 24.38 -13.41
CA LYS A 71 19.45 25.15 -13.47
C LYS A 71 18.64 24.98 -12.20
N ALA A 72 18.45 23.76 -11.71
CA ALA A 72 17.71 23.50 -10.47
C ALA A 72 18.35 24.19 -9.26
N GLN A 73 19.68 24.17 -9.16
CA GLN A 73 20.40 24.90 -8.10
C GLN A 73 20.24 26.40 -8.22
N ARG A 74 20.34 26.97 -9.43
CA ARG A 74 20.10 28.39 -9.67
C ARG A 74 18.67 28.80 -9.38
N THR A 75 17.68 28.02 -9.80
CA THR A 75 16.27 28.29 -9.47
C THR A 75 16.01 28.18 -7.97
N LYS A 76 16.67 27.25 -7.28
CA LYS A 76 16.62 27.14 -5.81
C LYS A 76 17.27 28.37 -5.14
N ALA A 77 18.37 28.88 -5.70
CA ALA A 77 19.07 30.07 -5.22
C ALA A 77 18.34 31.38 -5.57
N GLU A 78 17.71 31.50 -6.74
CA GLU A 78 16.95 32.67 -7.18
C GLU A 78 15.56 32.72 -6.51
N GLY A 79 14.99 31.55 -6.16
CA GLY A 79 13.78 31.44 -5.33
C GLY A 79 14.05 31.66 -3.83
N GLN A 80 15.30 31.50 -3.38
CA GLN A 80 15.79 32.00 -2.10
C GLN A 80 16.56 33.29 -2.34
N GLY A 81 15.85 34.33 -2.78
CA GLY A 81 16.38 35.69 -2.81
C GLY A 81 17.21 35.93 -1.55
N SER A 82 18.45 36.41 -1.75
CA SER A 82 19.43 36.85 -0.76
C SER A 82 18.92 36.69 0.68
N MET A 83 19.49 35.75 1.46
CA MET A 83 19.27 35.70 2.90
C MET A 83 19.61 37.06 3.52
N GLN A 84 18.62 37.95 3.53
CA GLN A 84 18.68 39.27 4.11
C GLN A 84 18.45 39.03 5.61
N MET A 85 19.56 38.77 6.29
CA MET A 85 19.64 38.82 7.74
C MET A 85 19.32 40.26 8.16
N GLY A 86 18.11 40.48 8.67
CA GLY A 86 17.57 41.77 9.09
C GLY A 86 16.59 42.34 8.05
N SER A 87 15.33 42.66 8.37
CA SER A 87 14.83 43.22 9.63
C SER A 87 13.29 43.21 9.66
N ILE A 88 12.75 43.41 10.87
CA ILE A 88 11.42 43.95 11.23
C ILE A 88 10.27 42.92 11.31
N ASP A 89 9.72 42.81 12.52
CA ASP A 89 8.40 42.24 12.82
C ASP A 89 7.32 42.97 12.01
N TYR A 90 7.13 42.58 10.77
CA TYR A 90 5.92 42.92 10.04
C TYR A 90 4.77 42.16 10.67
N SER A 91 3.69 42.87 11.02
CA SER A 91 2.41 42.24 11.35
C SER A 91 2.10 41.13 10.36
N GLU A 92 1.85 39.92 10.87
CA GLU A 92 1.66 38.74 10.03
C GLU A 92 0.68 39.05 8.90
N THR A 93 1.10 38.84 7.66
CA THR A 93 0.23 39.08 6.53
C THR A 93 -1.00 38.17 6.63
N LYS A 94 -2.17 38.64 6.19
CA LYS A 94 -3.42 37.84 6.19
C LYS A 94 -3.22 36.44 5.58
N LYS A 95 -2.29 36.32 4.62
CA LYS A 95 -1.90 35.07 3.97
C LYS A 95 -1.14 34.12 4.90
N GLN A 96 -0.23 34.63 5.74
CA GLN A 96 0.49 33.83 6.74
C GLN A 96 -0.46 33.29 7.81
N ILE A 97 -1.36 34.13 8.34
CA ILE A 97 -2.39 33.73 9.30
C ILE A 97 -3.29 32.64 8.71
N ALA A 98 -3.76 32.82 7.46
CA ALA A 98 -4.60 31.83 6.79
C ALA A 98 -3.87 30.49 6.58
N ASN A 99 -2.57 30.52 6.24
CA ASN A 99 -1.76 29.31 6.09
C ASN A 99 -1.50 28.61 7.43
N ALA A 100 -1.24 29.36 8.51
CA ALA A 100 -1.09 28.83 9.85
C ALA A 100 -2.37 28.11 10.29
N LYS A 101 -3.53 28.77 10.13
CA LYS A 101 -4.84 28.19 10.42
C LYS A 101 -5.12 26.92 9.59
N LYS A 102 -4.75 26.91 8.30
CA LYS A 102 -4.90 25.71 7.45
C LYS A 102 -4.02 24.56 7.93
N ARG A 103 -2.78 24.84 8.36
CA ARG A 103 -1.86 23.82 8.91
C ARG A 103 -2.36 23.25 10.23
N GLU A 104 -2.94 24.09 11.09
CA GLU A 104 -3.57 23.66 12.34
C GLU A 104 -4.78 22.76 12.08
N GLN A 105 -5.68 23.14 11.16
CA GLN A 105 -6.82 22.29 10.77
C GLN A 105 -6.39 20.93 10.19
N ILE A 106 -5.28 20.88 9.44
CA ILE A 106 -4.75 19.61 8.93
C ILE A 106 -4.27 18.73 10.10
N ARG A 107 -3.53 19.30 11.06
CA ARG A 107 -3.06 18.59 12.25
C ARG A 107 -4.22 18.05 13.10
N GLU A 108 -5.26 18.85 13.32
CA GLU A 108 -6.47 18.39 14.02
C GLU A 108 -7.17 17.23 13.31
N ARG A 109 -7.26 17.27 11.97
CA ARG A 109 -7.86 16.18 11.18
C ARG A 109 -7.05 14.90 11.26
N GLU A 110 -5.72 15.00 11.26
CA GLU A 110 -4.83 13.86 11.42
C GLU A 110 -4.94 13.24 12.82
N GLN A 111 -4.97 14.07 13.87
CA GLN A 111 -5.19 13.60 15.24
C GLN A 111 -6.55 12.91 15.39
N LYS A 112 -7.64 13.50 14.85
CA LYS A 112 -8.96 12.85 14.86
C LYS A 112 -8.99 11.51 14.13
N LYS A 113 -8.22 11.37 13.03
CA LYS A 113 -8.10 10.08 12.33
C LYS A 113 -7.36 9.05 13.18
N LYS A 114 -6.27 9.44 13.86
CA LYS A 114 -5.51 8.56 14.75
C LYS A 114 -6.34 8.06 15.92
N MET A 115 -7.05 8.96 16.61
CA MET A 115 -7.94 8.57 17.72
C MET A 115 -9.04 7.61 17.25
N LYS A 116 -9.64 7.84 16.08
CA LYS A 116 -10.65 6.93 15.51
C LYS A 116 -10.09 5.56 15.13
N SER A 117 -8.85 5.49 14.63
CA SER A 117 -8.22 4.20 14.33
C SER A 117 -7.86 3.44 15.59
N GLU A 118 -7.39 4.12 16.64
CA GLU A 118 -7.08 3.52 17.94
C GLU A 118 -8.36 2.99 18.61
N GLU A 119 -9.44 3.78 18.62
CA GLU A 119 -10.76 3.34 19.13
C GLU A 119 -11.29 2.12 18.37
N ALA A 120 -11.08 2.05 17.05
CA ALA A 120 -11.47 0.90 16.24
C ALA A 120 -10.64 -0.36 16.54
N ILE A 121 -9.35 -0.20 16.84
CA ILE A 121 -8.48 -1.31 17.27
C ILE A 121 -8.95 -1.81 18.64
N GLN A 122 -9.18 -0.91 19.58
CA GLN A 122 -9.64 -1.26 20.93
C GLN A 122 -10.99 -1.98 20.92
N ARG A 123 -11.97 -1.48 20.15
CA ARG A 123 -13.26 -2.19 19.98
C ARG A 123 -13.11 -3.57 19.36
N LYS A 124 -12.13 -3.75 18.47
CA LYS A 124 -11.85 -5.06 17.86
C LYS A 124 -11.20 -6.00 18.87
N GLU A 125 -10.31 -5.49 19.73
CA GLU A 125 -9.72 -6.26 20.82
C GLU A 125 -10.77 -6.70 21.85
N GLU A 126 -11.69 -5.81 22.24
CA GLU A 126 -12.84 -6.14 23.11
C GLU A 126 -13.73 -7.21 22.47
N LEU A 127 -14.08 -7.07 21.19
CA LEU A 127 -14.87 -8.08 20.47
C LEU A 127 -14.16 -9.44 20.38
N CYS A 128 -12.83 -9.45 20.29
CA CYS A 128 -12.04 -10.68 20.30
C CYS A 128 -11.99 -11.35 21.68
N GLN A 129 -12.17 -10.60 22.78
CA GLN A 129 -12.23 -11.19 24.13
C GLN A 129 -13.54 -11.96 24.36
N ASP A 130 -14.65 -11.48 23.82
CA ASP A 130 -15.98 -12.10 24.01
C ASP A 130 -16.18 -13.39 23.19
N LEU A 131 -15.43 -13.59 22.10
CA LEU A 131 -15.57 -14.76 21.20
C LEU A 131 -14.75 -15.98 21.65
N GLY A 132 -14.18 -15.95 22.86
CA GLY A 132 -13.25 -16.98 23.33
C GLY A 132 -11.90 -16.88 22.60
N ASP A 133 -10.90 -17.55 23.14
CA ASP A 133 -9.49 -17.42 22.81
C ASP A 133 -9.19 -17.76 21.32
N CYS A 134 -9.50 -16.82 20.42
CA CYS A 134 -9.10 -16.81 19.01
C CYS A 134 -7.65 -16.35 18.88
N SER A 135 -6.82 -16.65 19.89
CA SER A 135 -5.38 -16.62 19.73
C SER A 135 -5.05 -17.67 18.66
N PHE A 136 -5.07 -17.21 17.41
CA PHE A 136 -4.29 -17.77 16.32
C PHE A 136 -2.83 -17.64 16.76
N HIS A 137 -2.43 -18.49 17.71
CA HIS A 137 -1.06 -18.83 17.94
C HIS A 137 -0.55 -19.20 16.56
N SER A 138 0.33 -18.36 16.01
CA SER A 138 0.94 -18.62 14.71
C SER A 138 1.44 -20.04 14.75
N ARG A 139 0.72 -20.96 14.07
CA ARG A 139 1.07 -22.37 14.09
C ARG A 139 2.50 -22.40 13.58
N LYS A 140 3.43 -22.94 14.37
CA LYS A 140 4.79 -23.15 13.89
C LYS A 140 4.67 -24.13 12.72
N VAL A 141 4.70 -23.59 11.51
CA VAL A 141 4.66 -24.41 10.30
C VAL A 141 6.02 -25.11 10.23
N PRO A 142 6.06 -26.44 10.25
CA PRO A 142 7.33 -27.15 10.11
C PRO A 142 7.99 -26.75 8.79
N PRO A 143 9.33 -26.59 8.77
CA PRO A 143 10.03 -26.21 7.56
C PRO A 143 9.85 -27.29 6.48
N ILE A 144 9.47 -26.87 5.27
CA ILE A 144 9.25 -27.78 4.14
C ILE A 144 10.60 -28.07 3.46
N ASN A 145 10.92 -29.36 3.31
CA ASN A 145 12.12 -29.78 2.60
C ASN A 145 11.87 -29.80 1.09
N VAL A 146 12.20 -28.71 0.40
CA VAL A 146 12.01 -28.57 -1.07
C VAL A 146 12.85 -29.54 -1.91
N ASN A 147 13.86 -30.18 -1.34
CA ASN A 147 14.71 -31.15 -2.03
C ASN A 147 14.25 -32.61 -1.83
N ALA A 148 13.13 -32.83 -1.15
CA ALA A 148 12.60 -34.16 -0.90
C ALA A 148 12.21 -34.86 -2.21
N THR A 149 12.69 -36.09 -2.39
CA THR A 149 12.32 -36.93 -3.55
C THR A 149 11.07 -37.77 -3.27
N LYS A 150 10.70 -37.92 -2.00
CA LYS A 150 9.53 -38.67 -1.52
C LYS A 150 8.67 -37.80 -0.61
N LEU A 151 7.35 -38.03 -0.65
CA LEU A 151 6.39 -37.28 0.17
C LEU A 151 6.65 -37.41 1.67
N SER A 152 7.16 -38.56 2.12
CA SER A 152 7.53 -38.83 3.52
C SER A 152 8.71 -37.98 4.01
N GLU A 153 9.50 -37.42 3.11
CA GLU A 153 10.67 -36.58 3.43
C GLU A 153 10.35 -35.08 3.31
N LEU A 154 9.15 -34.73 2.85
CA LEU A 154 8.73 -33.35 2.58
C LEU A 154 8.51 -32.55 3.87
N VAL A 155 8.03 -33.23 4.92
CA VAL A 155 7.75 -32.67 6.24
C VAL A 155 8.40 -33.58 7.28
N ASP A 156 9.31 -33.02 8.07
CA ASP A 156 9.91 -33.75 9.19
C ASP A 156 8.92 -33.81 10.35
N LEU A 157 8.20 -34.94 10.45
CA LEU A 157 7.25 -35.22 11.52
C LEU A 157 7.94 -35.69 12.82
N SER A 158 9.27 -35.82 12.83
CA SER A 158 10.03 -36.22 14.03
C SER A 158 10.34 -35.04 14.95
N LEU A 159 10.28 -33.81 14.42
CA LEU A 159 10.17 -32.62 15.26
C LEU A 159 8.88 -32.72 16.06
N GLU A 160 8.98 -32.56 17.37
CA GLU A 160 7.89 -32.66 18.35
C GLU A 160 6.77 -31.67 17.99
N VAL A 161 5.90 -32.07 17.06
CA VAL A 161 4.65 -31.38 16.77
C VAL A 161 3.79 -31.67 17.98
N LEU A 162 3.90 -30.79 18.97
CA LEU A 162 2.93 -30.65 20.04
C LEU A 162 1.62 -30.24 19.36
N GLU A 163 0.87 -31.24 18.88
CA GLU A 163 -0.50 -31.02 18.45
C GLU A 163 -1.20 -30.39 19.65
N PRO A 164 -1.71 -29.14 19.54
CA PRO A 164 -2.52 -28.62 20.62
C PRO A 164 -3.63 -29.64 20.85
N PRO A 165 -3.94 -30.02 22.10
CA PRO A 165 -5.02 -30.93 22.37
C PRO A 165 -6.22 -30.39 21.60
N LEU A 166 -6.72 -31.19 20.64
CA LEU A 166 -7.94 -30.87 19.89
C LEU A 166 -8.90 -30.31 20.93
N THR A 167 -9.37 -29.07 20.74
CA THR A 167 -10.06 -28.27 21.76
C THR A 167 -11.37 -28.87 22.24
N THR A 168 -11.66 -30.12 21.88
CA THR A 168 -12.42 -31.03 22.70
C THR A 168 -11.70 -32.38 22.69
N SER A 169 -10.96 -32.70 23.75
CA SER A 169 -10.61 -34.08 24.04
C SER A 169 -11.89 -34.80 24.46
N LEU A 170 -12.78 -35.06 23.48
CA LEU A 170 -13.94 -35.91 23.70
C LEU A 170 -13.39 -37.27 24.09
N THR A 171 -13.66 -37.66 25.33
CA THR A 171 -13.36 -38.99 25.80
C THR A 171 -14.09 -40.01 24.93
N SER A 172 -13.55 -41.23 24.87
CA SER A 172 -14.19 -42.35 24.15
C SER A 172 -15.65 -42.61 24.60
N GLN A 173 -16.03 -42.11 25.78
CA GLN A 173 -17.39 -42.16 26.32
C GLN A 173 -18.29 -41.12 25.64
N GLU A 174 -17.83 -39.87 25.53
CA GLU A 174 -18.59 -38.77 24.92
C GLU A 174 -18.82 -38.98 23.42
N LEU A 175 -17.84 -39.59 22.73
CA LEU A 175 -18.02 -40.02 21.33
C LEU A 175 -19.10 -41.09 21.16
N ARG A 176 -19.26 -42.00 22.13
CA ARG A 176 -20.36 -42.98 22.11
C ARG A 176 -21.70 -42.31 22.36
N ASN A 177 -21.76 -41.37 23.31
CA ASN A 177 -22.98 -40.62 23.62
C ASN A 177 -23.46 -39.80 22.40
N LEU A 178 -22.55 -39.15 21.66
CA LEU A 178 -22.89 -38.45 20.41
C LEU A 178 -23.44 -39.37 19.31
N LYS A 179 -22.98 -40.63 19.28
CA LYS A 179 -23.48 -41.63 18.33
C LYS A 179 -24.91 -42.09 18.70
N GLU A 180 -25.22 -42.15 19.99
CA GLU A 180 -26.53 -42.60 20.48
C GLU A 180 -27.59 -41.50 20.46
N THR A 181 -27.18 -40.23 20.61
CA THR A 181 -28.05 -39.06 20.44
C THR A 181 -27.42 -38.07 19.45
N PRO A 182 -27.60 -38.26 18.14
CA PRO A 182 -27.25 -37.24 17.17
C PRO A 182 -28.17 -36.03 17.36
N MET A 183 -27.58 -34.83 17.46
CA MET A 183 -28.33 -33.56 17.47
C MET A 183 -29.13 -33.36 16.19
#